data_AF-A0AAU9IEX5-F1
#
_entry.id   AF-A0AAU9IEX5-F1
#
_cell.length_a   1.000
_cell.length_b   1.000
_cell.length_c   1.000
_cell.angle_alpha   90.00
_cell.angle_beta   90.00
_cell.angle_gamma   90.00
#
_symmetry.space_group_name_H-M   'P 1'
#
loop_
_entity.id
_entity.type
_entity.pdbx_description
1 polymer ?
#
loop_
_entity_poly.entity_id
_entity_poly.type
_entity_poly.pdbx_seq_one_letter_code
_entity_poly.pdbx_strand_id
1 'polypeptide(L)'
;MGLWIYVTATGDILSNSRIIVDSSGSIKIPLESPLEVTSSETLSSPSFSMWICLSFTSAFNNPAITTTLKIYNNNNLVASSTYNTVIYRDQANQNIKIGGSSASYFKGFIYSYQLWNVAIFDFTTQLDEICGSGLLANCLWASDINDYFDSTYKNCDTGCSLGCTRTGSCNICDDPLCSVCTGFDANKCTTCVSHAHNTPCSCDSGSSLSSDGFSCIPCFTGCSSCSSSQYYQCSACVSSYYLLNVLCDTQCPSGYSQNSGVNSFFYLQNLESYEWNHIAFTAEHKNTKQTKMAFYLNGVTDHESDIGSDYFKDTKTDMTFTLGAEKDLSGYKNYFKWFIYDIKGYNSVKNISSLVLPAAQCTEACKACFTNGICIPNCLISQYWIGPEYNKCSKCSTGCLSCRDSSAFCNLCDNQKCSSCYDFEAESCLKCVSGTSNTANCQCDYGLAWNSSSGMCETCHQWQFKENDSCYDCPPLCAQCDSENKCTWCINNAVLSSGSCICSPGYTGASTCTIIPLMLLSPSTKIIPWFWPSVMS
;
A
#
# COMPACT_ATOMS: atom_id res chain seq x y z
N MET A 1 -47.41 -6.42 -29.93
CA MET A 1 -46.33 -5.81 -29.12
C MET A 1 -45.40 -6.91 -28.68
N GLY A 2 -44.10 -6.64 -28.64
CA GLY A 2 -43.08 -7.56 -28.17
C GLY A 2 -42.07 -6.78 -27.33
N LEU A 3 -41.68 -7.35 -26.20
CA LEU A 3 -40.87 -6.67 -25.21
C LEU A 3 -39.86 -7.64 -24.60
N TRP A 4 -38.58 -7.30 -24.68
CA TRP A 4 -37.54 -8.05 -24.00
C TRP A 4 -37.22 -7.42 -22.65
N ILE A 5 -37.47 -8.16 -21.58
CA ILE A 5 -37.34 -7.67 -20.21
C ILE A 5 -36.59 -8.63 -19.30
N TYR A 6 -35.99 -8.05 -18.26
CA TYR A 6 -35.49 -8.75 -17.09
C TYR A 6 -36.02 -8.04 -15.85
N VAL A 7 -36.84 -8.74 -15.05
CA VAL A 7 -37.54 -8.15 -13.90
C VAL A 7 -36.76 -8.45 -12.62
N THR A 8 -36.39 -7.42 -11.85
CA THR A 8 -35.70 -7.59 -10.55
C THR A 8 -36.58 -7.26 -9.35
N ALA A 9 -37.65 -6.46 -9.53
CA ALA A 9 -38.67 -6.24 -8.51
C ALA A 9 -40.05 -6.01 -9.15
N THR A 10 -41.09 -6.14 -8.33
CA THR A 10 -42.47 -5.93 -8.79
C THR A 10 -42.75 -4.47 -9.11
N GLY A 11 -43.40 -4.21 -10.25
CA GLY A 11 -43.87 -2.88 -10.65
C GLY A 11 -44.59 -2.90 -12.01
N ASP A 12 -45.08 -1.74 -12.47
CA ASP A 12 -45.70 -1.62 -13.80
C ASP A 12 -44.62 -1.41 -14.87
N ILE A 13 -44.57 -2.27 -15.89
CA ILE A 13 -43.58 -2.19 -16.98
C ILE A 13 -44.03 -1.18 -18.04
N LEU A 14 -45.30 -1.24 -18.42
CA LEU A 14 -45.89 -0.34 -19.40
C LEU A 14 -47.25 0.09 -18.89
N SER A 15 -47.50 1.39 -18.89
CA SER A 15 -48.82 1.90 -18.53
C SER A 15 -49.24 3.04 -19.43
N ASN A 16 -50.51 3.05 -19.80
CA ASN A 16 -51.24 4.25 -20.14
C ASN A 16 -52.61 4.20 -19.43
N SER A 17 -53.53 5.09 -19.78
CA SER A 17 -54.88 5.11 -19.19
C SER A 17 -55.73 3.87 -19.52
N ARG A 18 -55.26 2.98 -20.40
CA ARG A 18 -56.00 1.82 -20.91
C ARG A 18 -55.23 0.51 -20.78
N ILE A 19 -54.01 0.44 -21.27
CA ILE A 19 -53.13 -0.74 -21.19
C ILE A 19 -52.26 -0.63 -19.95
N ILE A 20 -52.25 -1.69 -19.15
CA ILE A 20 -51.27 -1.89 -18.07
C ILE A 20 -50.61 -3.25 -18.27
N VAL A 21 -49.29 -3.25 -18.33
CA VAL A 21 -48.46 -4.46 -18.30
C VAL A 21 -47.65 -4.39 -17.03
N ASP A 22 -47.84 -5.34 -16.12
CA ASP A 22 -47.08 -5.40 -14.88
C ASP A 22 -45.94 -6.43 -14.95
N SER A 23 -45.05 -6.33 -13.97
CA SER A 23 -43.92 -7.22 -13.71
C SER A 23 -44.26 -8.68 -13.45
N SER A 24 -45.53 -9.04 -13.25
CA SER A 24 -45.98 -10.44 -13.24
C SER A 24 -46.31 -10.97 -14.64
N GLY A 25 -46.26 -10.08 -15.64
CA GLY A 25 -46.69 -10.35 -17.00
C GLY A 25 -48.20 -10.31 -17.17
N SER A 26 -48.90 -9.73 -16.19
CA SER A 26 -50.32 -9.49 -16.33
C SER A 26 -50.55 -8.28 -17.23
N ILE A 27 -51.39 -8.47 -18.23
CA ILE A 27 -51.74 -7.46 -19.22
C ILE A 27 -53.23 -7.17 -19.05
N LYS A 28 -53.54 -5.92 -18.68
CA LYS A 28 -54.90 -5.39 -18.53
C LYS A 28 -55.23 -4.53 -19.73
N ILE A 29 -56.30 -4.88 -20.45
CA ILE A 29 -56.73 -4.15 -21.65
C ILE A 29 -58.25 -3.98 -21.63
N PRO A 30 -58.75 -2.73 -21.73
CA PRO A 30 -60.15 -2.47 -21.93
C PRO A 30 -60.53 -2.70 -23.40
N LEU A 31 -61.60 -3.46 -23.60
CA LEU A 31 -62.24 -3.66 -24.89
C LEU A 31 -63.58 -2.91 -24.90
N GLU A 32 -63.89 -2.30 -26.03
CA GLU A 32 -65.10 -1.49 -26.22
C GLU A 32 -66.02 -2.09 -27.28
N SER A 33 -67.31 -2.14 -26.97
CA SER A 33 -68.33 -2.41 -27.99
C SER A 33 -68.74 -1.14 -28.75
N PRO A 34 -69.40 -1.27 -29.91
CA PRO A 34 -70.07 -0.15 -30.59
C PRO A 34 -71.14 0.58 -29.74
N LEU A 35 -71.57 -0.01 -28.62
CA LEU A 35 -72.53 0.57 -27.66
C LEU A 35 -71.83 1.25 -26.47
N GLU A 36 -70.52 1.52 -26.58
CA GLU A 36 -69.64 2.11 -25.55
C GLU A 36 -69.53 1.33 -24.23
N VAL A 37 -70.03 0.09 -24.17
CA VAL A 37 -69.77 -0.80 -23.02
C VAL A 37 -68.28 -1.17 -23.03
N THR A 38 -67.60 -0.85 -21.93
CA THR A 38 -66.17 -1.16 -21.70
C THR A 38 -66.04 -2.37 -20.77
N SER A 39 -65.35 -3.43 -21.19
CA SER A 39 -64.93 -4.53 -20.31
C SER A 39 -63.41 -4.51 -20.15
N SER A 40 -62.91 -4.67 -18.92
CA SER A 40 -61.46 -4.76 -18.65
C SER A 40 -61.07 -6.21 -18.52
N GLU A 41 -60.18 -6.66 -19.40
CA GLU A 41 -59.72 -8.05 -19.42
C GLU A 41 -58.29 -8.11 -18.92
N THR A 42 -58.01 -9.07 -18.04
CA THR A 42 -56.65 -9.34 -17.53
C THR A 42 -56.23 -10.72 -17.99
N LEU A 43 -55.12 -10.81 -18.72
CA LEU A 43 -54.44 -12.08 -18.98
C LEU A 43 -53.12 -12.07 -18.21
N SER A 44 -52.80 -13.15 -17.50
CA SER A 44 -51.56 -13.26 -16.72
C SER A 44 -50.63 -14.34 -17.26
N SER A 45 -49.34 -14.15 -17.05
CA SER A 45 -48.30 -15.15 -17.29
C SER A 45 -47.67 -15.61 -15.96
N PRO A 46 -46.88 -16.69 -15.91
CA PRO A 46 -46.18 -17.08 -14.69
C PRO A 46 -45.06 -16.08 -14.31
N SER A 47 -44.56 -16.18 -13.07
CA SER A 47 -43.50 -15.33 -12.52
C SER A 47 -42.19 -15.39 -13.32
N PHE A 48 -41.46 -14.27 -13.36
CA PHE A 48 -40.20 -14.13 -14.09
C PHE A 48 -38.99 -14.17 -13.17
N SER A 49 -37.93 -14.87 -13.58
CA SER A 49 -36.63 -14.89 -12.90
C SER A 49 -35.45 -14.83 -13.88
N MET A 50 -35.70 -14.54 -15.15
CA MET A 50 -34.71 -14.51 -16.23
C MET A 50 -35.18 -13.58 -17.37
N TRP A 51 -34.32 -13.35 -18.36
CA TRP A 51 -34.70 -12.60 -19.56
C TRP A 51 -35.86 -13.29 -20.28
N ILE A 52 -36.85 -12.50 -20.66
CA ILE A 52 -38.06 -12.98 -21.33
C ILE A 52 -38.46 -12.03 -22.44
N CYS A 53 -38.83 -12.60 -23.60
CA CYS A 53 -39.60 -11.92 -24.63
C CYS A 53 -41.09 -12.04 -24.30
N LEU A 54 -41.63 -11.03 -23.61
CA LEU A 54 -43.06 -10.92 -23.33
C LEU A 54 -43.75 -10.29 -24.54
N SER A 55 -44.64 -11.04 -25.17
CA SER A 55 -45.32 -10.62 -26.39
C SER A 55 -46.83 -10.69 -26.24
N PHE A 56 -47.51 -9.73 -26.86
CA PHE A 56 -48.95 -9.55 -26.78
C PHE A 56 -49.55 -9.25 -28.15
N THR A 57 -50.68 -9.90 -28.43
CA THR A 57 -51.41 -9.75 -29.69
C THR A 57 -52.87 -9.46 -29.43
N SER A 58 -53.38 -8.39 -30.05
CA SER A 58 -54.81 -8.12 -30.20
C SER A 58 -55.17 -8.23 -31.68
N ALA A 59 -56.07 -9.15 -32.01
CA ALA A 59 -56.45 -9.43 -33.40
C ALA A 59 -57.97 -9.36 -33.56
N PHE A 60 -58.44 -8.42 -34.37
CA PHE A 60 -59.84 -8.33 -34.75
C PHE A 60 -60.10 -9.14 -36.02
N ASN A 61 -61.12 -10.01 -35.98
CA ASN A 61 -61.54 -10.83 -37.11
C ASN A 61 -62.86 -10.31 -37.68
N ASN A 62 -62.83 -9.93 -38.97
CA ASN A 62 -63.98 -9.65 -39.80
C ASN A 62 -64.05 -10.75 -40.87
N PRO A 63 -65.15 -11.54 -41.00
CA PRO A 63 -66.54 -11.24 -40.63
C PRO A 63 -67.04 -11.76 -39.29
N ALA A 64 -66.22 -12.46 -38.49
CA ALA A 64 -66.69 -13.04 -37.23
C ALA A 64 -67.05 -12.00 -36.15
N ILE A 65 -66.60 -10.75 -36.31
CA ILE A 65 -66.75 -9.64 -35.35
C ILE A 65 -66.26 -10.05 -33.95
N THR A 66 -65.09 -10.68 -33.90
CA THR A 66 -64.46 -11.12 -32.65
C THR A 66 -63.08 -10.52 -32.49
N THR A 67 -62.71 -10.15 -31.27
CA THR A 67 -61.34 -9.79 -30.91
C THR A 67 -60.70 -10.92 -30.12
N THR A 68 -59.53 -11.38 -30.57
CA THR A 68 -58.72 -12.39 -29.88
C THR A 68 -57.50 -11.72 -29.25
N LEU A 69 -57.33 -11.93 -27.95
CA LEU A 69 -56.16 -11.51 -27.18
C LEU A 69 -55.27 -12.71 -26.92
N LYS A 70 -53.97 -12.58 -27.13
CA LYS A 70 -52.97 -13.63 -26.85
C LYS A 70 -51.75 -13.08 -26.14
N ILE A 71 -51.22 -13.83 -25.18
CA ILE A 71 -49.92 -13.58 -24.53
C ILE A 71 -48.97 -14.71 -24.90
N TYR A 72 -47.74 -14.34 -25.23
CA TYR A 72 -46.65 -15.24 -25.52
C TYR A 72 -45.47 -14.95 -24.59
N ASN A 73 -44.80 -16.01 -24.16
CA ASN A 73 -43.52 -15.99 -23.46
C ASN A 73 -42.50 -16.70 -24.33
N ASN A 74 -41.47 -15.99 -24.79
CA ASN A 74 -40.44 -16.54 -25.66
C ASN A 74 -41.04 -17.27 -26.87
N ASN A 75 -42.00 -16.62 -27.53
CA ASN A 75 -42.83 -17.15 -28.62
C ASN A 75 -43.77 -18.35 -28.27
N ASN A 76 -43.76 -18.84 -27.04
CA ASN A 76 -44.71 -19.86 -26.60
C ASN A 76 -46.02 -19.23 -26.16
N LEU A 77 -47.15 -19.69 -26.68
CA LEU A 77 -48.48 -19.21 -26.28
C LEU A 77 -48.75 -19.58 -24.81
N VAL A 78 -48.99 -18.58 -23.96
CA VAL A 78 -49.25 -18.75 -22.52
C VAL A 78 -50.74 -18.60 -22.19
N ALA A 79 -51.39 -17.61 -22.80
CA ALA A 79 -52.80 -17.32 -22.56
C ALA A 79 -53.48 -16.83 -23.83
N SER A 80 -54.76 -17.17 -24.01
CA SER A 80 -55.57 -16.75 -25.14
C SER A 80 -57.04 -16.62 -24.73
N SER A 81 -57.68 -15.52 -25.10
CA SER A 81 -59.11 -15.29 -24.90
C SER A 81 -59.73 -14.64 -26.12
N THR A 82 -60.97 -15.00 -26.45
CA THR A 82 -61.71 -14.44 -27.58
C THR A 82 -63.01 -13.81 -27.10
N TYR A 83 -63.28 -12.58 -27.54
CA TYR A 83 -64.43 -11.78 -27.14
C TYR A 83 -65.24 -11.36 -28.36
N ASN A 84 -66.57 -11.38 -28.23
CA ASN A 84 -67.48 -11.02 -29.31
C ASN A 84 -67.79 -9.52 -29.28
N THR A 85 -67.87 -8.89 -30.45
CA THR A 85 -68.39 -7.52 -30.67
C THR A 85 -67.65 -6.38 -29.98
N VAL A 86 -66.51 -6.65 -29.34
CA VAL A 86 -65.68 -5.64 -28.69
C VAL A 86 -64.34 -5.52 -29.40
N ILE A 87 -63.74 -4.34 -29.40
CA ILE A 87 -62.40 -4.08 -29.98
C ILE A 87 -61.56 -3.24 -29.02
N TYR A 88 -60.24 -3.31 -29.18
CA TYR A 88 -59.35 -2.35 -28.54
C TYR A 88 -59.35 -1.03 -29.33
N ARG A 89 -59.61 0.09 -28.65
CA ARG A 89 -59.42 1.44 -29.18
C ARG A 89 -58.51 2.22 -28.24
N ASP A 90 -57.42 2.75 -28.78
CA ASP A 90 -56.65 3.73 -28.04
C ASP A 90 -57.33 5.10 -28.06
N GLN A 91 -57.05 5.94 -27.07
CA GLN A 91 -57.59 7.30 -27.00
C GLN A 91 -56.59 8.32 -27.53
N ALA A 92 -57.09 9.33 -28.26
CA ALA A 92 -56.27 10.46 -28.67
C ALA A 92 -55.71 11.21 -27.45
N ASN A 93 -54.47 11.70 -27.55
CA ASN A 93 -53.75 12.47 -26.53
C ASN A 93 -53.37 11.68 -25.25
N GLN A 94 -53.27 10.36 -25.33
CA GLN A 94 -52.74 9.52 -24.25
C GLN A 94 -51.31 9.08 -24.57
N ASN A 95 -50.40 9.27 -23.62
CA ASN A 95 -49.01 8.84 -23.76
C ASN A 95 -48.81 7.45 -23.15
N ILE A 96 -48.10 6.58 -23.86
CA ILE A 96 -47.59 5.32 -23.28
C ILE A 96 -46.37 5.64 -22.44
N LYS A 97 -46.40 5.25 -21.16
CA LYS A 97 -45.26 5.31 -20.25
C LYS A 97 -44.60 3.94 -20.19
N ILE A 98 -43.29 3.92 -20.40
CA ILE A 98 -42.45 2.73 -20.26
C ILE A 98 -41.66 2.88 -18.96
N GLY A 99 -41.55 1.80 -18.19
CA GLY A 99 -40.82 1.75 -16.93
C GLY A 99 -41.64 2.13 -15.68
N GLY A 100 -42.96 2.32 -15.81
CA GLY A 100 -43.80 2.64 -14.64
C GLY A 100 -45.18 3.19 -14.97
N SER A 101 -45.94 3.41 -13.91
CA SER A 101 -47.16 4.21 -13.82
C SER A 101 -46.97 5.36 -12.82
N SER A 102 -48.02 6.14 -12.58
CA SER A 102 -47.99 7.19 -11.53
C SER A 102 -47.93 6.62 -10.11
N ALA A 103 -48.19 5.31 -9.93
CA ALA A 103 -48.29 4.67 -8.62
C ALA A 103 -47.24 3.57 -8.40
N SER A 104 -46.64 3.04 -9.46
CA SER A 104 -45.76 1.86 -9.41
C SER A 104 -44.68 1.95 -10.46
N TYR A 105 -43.42 1.69 -10.12
CA TYR A 105 -42.29 1.77 -11.04
C TYR A 105 -41.66 0.39 -11.25
N PHE A 106 -41.33 0.09 -12.50
CA PHE A 106 -40.60 -1.13 -12.84
C PHE A 106 -39.14 -1.00 -12.41
N LYS A 107 -38.62 -2.04 -11.75
CA LYS A 107 -37.18 -2.22 -11.53
C LYS A 107 -36.70 -3.44 -12.32
N GLY A 108 -35.73 -3.21 -13.21
CA GLY A 108 -35.18 -4.22 -14.09
C GLY A 108 -34.66 -3.61 -15.39
N PHE A 109 -34.51 -4.43 -16.41
CA PHE A 109 -33.99 -4.02 -17.71
C PHE A 109 -35.03 -4.22 -18.81
N ILE A 110 -35.06 -3.29 -19.76
CA ILE A 110 -35.80 -3.41 -21.02
C ILE A 110 -34.76 -3.32 -22.13
N TYR A 111 -34.59 -4.39 -22.90
CA TYR A 111 -33.62 -4.43 -23.99
C TYR A 111 -34.23 -3.86 -25.28
N SER A 112 -35.45 -4.29 -25.61
CA SER A 112 -36.15 -3.84 -26.81
C SER A 112 -37.65 -3.77 -26.60
N TYR A 113 -38.27 -2.85 -27.33
CA TYR A 113 -39.71 -2.66 -27.42
C TYR A 113 -40.11 -2.53 -28.89
N GLN A 114 -41.03 -3.39 -29.33
CA GLN A 114 -41.55 -3.37 -30.69
C GLN A 114 -43.07 -3.33 -30.67
N LEU A 115 -43.63 -2.41 -31.45
CA LEU A 115 -45.07 -2.22 -31.62
C LEU A 115 -45.43 -2.37 -33.10
N TRP A 116 -46.37 -3.26 -33.38
CA TRP A 116 -46.90 -3.48 -34.73
C TRP A 116 -48.34 -2.96 -34.81
N ASN A 117 -48.67 -2.39 -35.96
CA ASN A 117 -50.04 -2.04 -36.34
C ASN A 117 -50.79 -3.23 -36.99
N VAL A 118 -50.20 -4.42 -36.96
CA VAL A 118 -50.79 -5.67 -37.45
C VAL A 118 -50.69 -6.74 -36.36
N ALA A 119 -51.60 -7.71 -36.39
CA ALA A 119 -51.55 -8.84 -35.46
C ALA A 119 -50.39 -9.78 -35.83
N ILE A 120 -49.43 -9.92 -34.91
CA ILE A 120 -48.32 -10.87 -35.01
C ILE A 120 -48.64 -12.10 -34.15
N PHE A 121 -48.40 -13.30 -34.66
CA PHE A 121 -48.65 -14.55 -33.91
C PHE A 121 -47.42 -15.44 -33.80
N ASP A 122 -46.34 -15.08 -34.49
CA ASP A 122 -45.06 -15.74 -34.47
C ASP A 122 -43.98 -14.69 -34.19
N PHE A 123 -43.31 -14.86 -33.06
CA PHE A 123 -42.27 -13.99 -32.53
C PHE A 123 -40.87 -14.60 -32.66
N THR A 124 -40.68 -15.61 -33.53
CA THR A 124 -39.37 -16.24 -33.76
C THR A 124 -38.28 -15.23 -34.13
N THR A 125 -38.58 -14.28 -35.01
CA THR A 125 -37.59 -13.29 -35.46
C THR A 125 -37.12 -12.36 -34.33
N GLN A 126 -37.96 -12.14 -33.32
CA GLN A 126 -37.64 -11.35 -32.13
C GLN A 126 -36.76 -12.12 -31.15
N LEU A 127 -36.71 -13.44 -31.26
CA LEU A 127 -35.82 -14.27 -30.44
C LEU A 127 -34.38 -14.28 -30.99
N ASP A 128 -34.22 -14.24 -32.30
CA ASP A 128 -32.92 -14.34 -32.96
C ASP A 128 -32.14 -13.01 -32.99
N GLU A 129 -32.81 -11.88 -32.78
CA GLU A 129 -32.26 -10.52 -32.95
C GLU A 129 -31.19 -10.13 -31.91
N ILE A 130 -31.20 -10.76 -30.73
CA ILE A 130 -30.44 -10.23 -29.57
C ILE A 130 -29.05 -10.84 -29.42
N CYS A 131 -28.95 -12.15 -29.55
CA CYS A 131 -27.70 -12.87 -29.30
C CYS A 131 -27.18 -13.63 -30.53
N GLY A 132 -27.86 -13.50 -31.68
CA GLY A 132 -27.67 -14.40 -32.82
C GLY A 132 -28.34 -15.76 -32.59
N SER A 133 -28.45 -16.55 -33.66
CA SER A 133 -29.12 -17.85 -33.62
C SER A 133 -28.45 -18.80 -32.62
N GLY A 134 -29.21 -19.25 -31.60
CA GLY A 134 -28.79 -20.28 -30.65
C GLY A 134 -28.20 -19.79 -29.31
N LEU A 135 -28.16 -18.48 -29.03
CA LEU A 135 -27.59 -17.92 -27.80
C LEU A 135 -28.67 -17.33 -26.86
N LEU A 136 -29.64 -18.13 -26.42
CA LEU A 136 -30.82 -17.63 -25.68
C LEU A 136 -30.59 -17.17 -24.23
N ALA A 137 -29.37 -17.24 -23.66
CA ALA A 137 -29.18 -16.97 -22.22
C ALA A 137 -27.89 -16.25 -21.81
N ASN A 138 -26.79 -16.35 -22.57
CA ASN A 138 -25.47 -15.94 -22.06
C ASN A 138 -24.96 -14.60 -22.60
N CYS A 139 -25.66 -13.98 -23.54
CA CYS A 139 -25.22 -12.68 -24.10
C CYS A 139 -25.89 -11.47 -23.43
N LEU A 140 -27.03 -11.69 -22.76
CA LEU A 140 -27.79 -10.63 -22.12
C LEU A 140 -27.43 -10.48 -20.64
N TRP A 141 -27.42 -9.23 -20.20
CA TRP A 141 -27.05 -8.86 -18.85
C TRP A 141 -28.06 -9.31 -17.80
N ALA A 142 -27.72 -10.29 -16.96
CA ALA A 142 -28.64 -10.82 -15.93
C ALA A 142 -28.40 -10.26 -14.51
N SER A 143 -27.40 -9.39 -14.33
CA SER A 143 -27.03 -8.84 -13.02
C SER A 143 -27.75 -7.52 -12.72
N ASP A 144 -27.85 -7.12 -11.44
CA ASP A 144 -28.52 -5.87 -11.06
C ASP A 144 -27.70 -4.66 -11.55
N ILE A 145 -28.30 -3.46 -11.53
CA ILE A 145 -27.66 -2.19 -11.88
C ILE A 145 -26.43 -1.88 -11.00
N ASN A 146 -26.30 -2.56 -9.87
CA ASN A 146 -25.18 -2.46 -8.93
C ASN A 146 -24.01 -3.38 -9.28
N ASP A 147 -24.08 -4.10 -10.40
CA ASP A 147 -22.97 -4.89 -10.92
C ASP A 147 -22.49 -4.31 -12.24
N TYR A 148 -21.26 -4.64 -12.63
CA TYR A 148 -20.74 -4.45 -13.97
C TYR A 148 -19.96 -5.69 -14.44
N PHE A 149 -19.79 -5.85 -15.75
CA PHE A 149 -19.07 -6.98 -16.34
C PHE A 149 -17.70 -6.54 -16.83
N ASP A 150 -16.65 -7.16 -16.28
CA ASP A 150 -15.26 -6.97 -16.69
C ASP A 150 -14.57 -8.34 -16.62
N SER A 151 -14.78 -9.15 -17.67
CA SER A 151 -14.49 -10.59 -17.79
C SER A 151 -15.19 -11.51 -16.78
N THR A 152 -15.63 -10.95 -15.65
CA THR A 152 -16.42 -11.55 -14.58
C THR A 152 -17.39 -10.48 -14.06
N TYR A 153 -18.45 -10.91 -13.35
CA TYR A 153 -19.34 -9.99 -12.66
C TYR A 153 -18.63 -9.37 -11.45
N LYS A 154 -18.63 -8.05 -11.40
CA LYS A 154 -18.05 -7.25 -10.31
C LYS A 154 -19.12 -6.31 -9.77
N ASN A 155 -19.07 -6.05 -8.47
CA ASN A 155 -19.98 -5.09 -7.85
C ASN A 155 -19.48 -3.67 -8.13
N CYS A 156 -20.40 -2.73 -8.27
CA CYS A 156 -20.14 -1.30 -8.19
C CYS A 156 -19.62 -0.92 -6.81
N ASP A 157 -18.95 0.23 -6.74
CA ASP A 157 -18.47 0.77 -5.48
C ASP A 157 -19.64 1.12 -4.54
N THR A 158 -19.40 1.03 -3.24
CA THR A 158 -20.42 1.30 -2.23
C THR A 158 -20.92 2.75 -2.33
N GLY A 159 -22.23 2.93 -2.52
CA GLY A 159 -22.87 4.25 -2.63
C GLY A 159 -23.30 4.63 -4.04
N CYS A 160 -22.96 3.84 -5.07
CA CYS A 160 -23.52 4.04 -6.40
C CYS A 160 -25.04 3.78 -6.40
N SER A 161 -25.83 4.81 -6.70
CA SER A 161 -27.30 4.72 -6.73
C SER A 161 -27.88 4.57 -8.15
N LEU A 162 -27.10 4.94 -9.17
CA LEU A 162 -27.48 4.90 -10.58
C LEU A 162 -26.76 3.77 -11.35
N GLY A 163 -25.98 2.94 -10.65
CA GLY A 163 -25.15 1.90 -11.23
C GLY A 163 -23.76 2.35 -11.67
N CYS A 164 -23.05 1.42 -12.31
CA CYS A 164 -21.70 1.64 -12.81
C CYS A 164 -21.43 0.78 -14.05
N THR A 165 -20.39 1.15 -14.80
CA THR A 165 -19.85 0.36 -15.92
C THR A 165 -18.44 -0.14 -15.67
N ARG A 166 -17.81 0.33 -14.58
CA ARG A 166 -16.41 0.08 -14.23
C ARG A 166 -16.19 0.36 -12.73
N THR A 167 -15.09 -0.16 -12.17
CA THR A 167 -14.66 0.17 -10.80
C THR A 167 -14.22 1.63 -10.72
N GLY A 168 -14.43 2.28 -9.56
CA GLY A 168 -14.04 3.67 -9.33
C GLY A 168 -15.02 4.72 -9.88
N SER A 169 -16.12 4.30 -10.52
CA SER A 169 -17.06 5.23 -11.16
C SER A 169 -18.52 4.82 -10.94
N CYS A 170 -19.32 5.69 -10.33
CA CYS A 170 -20.77 5.52 -10.18
C CYS A 170 -21.54 6.09 -11.37
N ASN A 171 -21.12 5.72 -12.58
CA ASN A 171 -21.69 6.22 -13.82
C ASN A 171 -21.88 5.11 -14.86
N ILE A 172 -23.01 5.20 -15.57
CA ILE A 172 -23.43 4.22 -16.59
C ILE A 172 -23.03 4.60 -18.02
N CYS A 173 -22.42 5.77 -18.23
CA CYS A 173 -21.93 6.17 -19.54
C CYS A 173 -20.65 5.40 -19.92
N ASP A 174 -20.43 5.16 -21.21
CA ASP A 174 -19.20 4.52 -21.72
C ASP A 174 -17.98 5.43 -21.60
N ASP A 175 -18.16 6.74 -21.80
CA ASP A 175 -17.11 7.72 -21.60
C ASP A 175 -16.90 7.99 -20.09
N PRO A 176 -15.71 7.71 -19.52
CA PRO A 176 -15.45 7.91 -18.10
C PRO A 176 -15.54 9.37 -17.64
N LEU A 177 -15.36 10.33 -18.55
CA LEU A 177 -15.43 11.77 -18.27
C LEU A 177 -16.82 12.36 -18.57
N CYS A 178 -17.80 11.52 -18.89
CA CYS A 178 -19.16 11.95 -19.12
C CYS A 178 -19.97 11.91 -17.82
N SER A 179 -20.65 12.99 -17.42
CA SER A 179 -21.55 12.99 -16.26
C SER A 179 -23.00 12.64 -16.62
N VAL A 180 -23.43 12.94 -17.86
CA VAL A 180 -24.77 12.62 -18.37
C VAL A 180 -24.69 12.22 -19.84
N CYS A 181 -25.26 11.07 -20.18
CA CYS A 181 -25.34 10.56 -21.54
C CYS A 181 -26.78 10.17 -21.91
N THR A 182 -27.08 10.21 -23.21
CA THR A 182 -28.37 9.80 -23.79
C THR A 182 -28.37 8.37 -24.32
N GLY A 183 -27.22 7.70 -24.27
CA GLY A 183 -27.00 6.35 -24.72
C GLY A 183 -25.63 5.87 -24.25
N PHE A 184 -25.36 4.58 -24.43
CA PHE A 184 -24.13 3.98 -23.92
C PHE A 184 -22.90 4.49 -24.70
N ASP A 185 -22.94 4.52 -26.04
CA ASP A 185 -21.79 4.86 -26.87
C ASP A 185 -21.08 6.18 -26.48
N ALA A 186 -19.75 6.23 -26.59
CA ALA A 186 -18.91 7.39 -26.24
C ALA A 186 -19.35 8.73 -26.86
N ASN A 187 -20.03 8.70 -28.01
CA ASN A 187 -20.52 9.89 -28.71
C ASN A 187 -21.95 10.33 -28.29
N LYS A 188 -22.52 9.71 -27.24
CA LYS A 188 -23.85 10.04 -26.69
C LYS A 188 -23.78 10.84 -25.39
N CYS A 189 -22.59 11.28 -25.01
CA CYS A 189 -22.44 12.19 -23.87
C CYS A 189 -23.08 13.55 -24.18
N THR A 190 -23.89 14.06 -23.25
CA THR A 190 -24.50 15.40 -23.33
C THR A 190 -23.91 16.37 -22.32
N THR A 191 -23.27 15.87 -21.26
CA THR A 191 -22.66 16.70 -20.24
C THR A 191 -21.41 16.00 -19.73
N CYS A 192 -20.25 16.66 -19.82
CA CYS A 192 -19.00 16.16 -19.26
C CYS A 192 -18.89 16.45 -17.76
N VAL A 193 -17.91 15.86 -17.10
CA VAL A 193 -17.51 16.25 -15.73
C VAL A 193 -16.90 17.66 -15.73
N SER A 194 -16.74 18.25 -14.55
CA SER A 194 -16.10 19.57 -14.42
C SER A 194 -14.72 19.60 -15.05
N HIS A 195 -14.38 20.70 -15.72
CA HIS A 195 -13.12 20.90 -16.44
C HIS A 195 -12.92 19.94 -17.63
N ALA A 196 -14.02 19.51 -18.26
CA ALA A 196 -14.00 18.76 -19.51
C ALA A 196 -15.06 19.29 -20.50
N HIS A 197 -14.76 19.18 -21.79
CA HIS A 197 -15.65 19.54 -22.89
C HIS A 197 -15.49 18.60 -24.09
N ASN A 198 -16.34 18.79 -25.10
CA ASN A 198 -16.50 17.98 -26.32
C ASN A 198 -17.17 16.62 -26.10
N THR A 199 -17.40 15.92 -27.21
CA THR A 199 -17.99 14.58 -27.23
C THR A 199 -17.25 13.74 -28.28
N PRO A 200 -16.39 12.79 -27.90
CA PRO A 200 -16.07 12.34 -26.53
C PRO A 200 -15.49 13.43 -25.63
N CYS A 201 -15.74 13.33 -24.32
CA CYS A 201 -15.28 14.28 -23.32
C CYS A 201 -13.75 14.25 -23.19
N SER A 202 -13.17 15.43 -23.12
CA SER A 202 -11.72 15.64 -22.97
C SER A 202 -11.48 16.78 -21.99
N CYS A 203 -10.43 16.67 -21.17
CA CYS A 203 -10.12 17.72 -20.21
C CYS A 203 -9.84 19.06 -20.92
N ASP A 204 -10.33 20.14 -20.32
CA ASP A 204 -10.14 21.50 -20.79
C ASP A 204 -8.66 21.89 -20.79
N SER A 205 -8.31 22.87 -21.62
CA SER A 205 -7.01 23.53 -21.51
C SER A 205 -6.81 24.06 -20.08
N GLY A 206 -5.63 23.83 -19.51
CA GLY A 206 -5.33 24.11 -18.11
C GLY A 206 -5.80 23.05 -17.13
N SER A 207 -6.24 21.87 -17.60
CA SER A 207 -6.58 20.71 -16.77
C SER A 207 -6.00 19.41 -17.34
N SER A 208 -5.88 18.38 -16.50
CA SER A 208 -5.34 17.07 -16.85
C SER A 208 -6.19 15.95 -16.27
N LEU A 209 -6.10 14.75 -16.86
CA LEU A 209 -6.81 13.58 -16.38
C LEU A 209 -6.27 13.17 -15.00
N SER A 210 -7.15 12.92 -14.04
CA SER A 210 -6.80 12.35 -12.74
C SER A 210 -6.20 10.95 -12.89
N SER A 211 -5.45 10.51 -11.88
CA SER A 211 -4.80 9.19 -11.90
C SER A 211 -5.77 8.02 -11.96
N ASP A 212 -7.02 8.21 -11.49
CA ASP A 212 -8.10 7.22 -11.58
C ASP A 212 -8.84 7.27 -12.93
N GLY A 213 -8.62 8.29 -13.76
CA GLY A 213 -9.22 8.44 -15.08
C GLY A 213 -10.67 8.95 -15.09
N PHE A 214 -11.23 9.39 -13.96
CA PHE A 214 -12.66 9.75 -13.85
C PHE A 214 -12.93 11.24 -13.68
N SER A 215 -11.89 12.07 -13.56
CA SER A 215 -12.04 13.51 -13.37
C SER A 215 -10.94 14.30 -14.06
N CYS A 216 -11.20 15.57 -14.30
CA CYS A 216 -10.20 16.50 -14.81
C CYS A 216 -9.77 17.42 -13.66
N ILE A 217 -8.48 17.36 -13.32
CA ILE A 217 -7.86 18.15 -12.26
C ILE A 217 -7.14 19.37 -12.86
N PRO A 218 -7.33 20.58 -12.31
CA PRO A 218 -6.64 21.77 -12.79
C PRO A 218 -5.13 21.60 -12.74
N CYS A 219 -4.44 22.13 -13.75
CA CYS A 219 -3.00 22.26 -13.76
C CYS A 219 -2.53 23.21 -12.64
N PHE A 220 -1.26 23.10 -12.25
CA PHE A 220 -0.64 24.05 -11.35
C PHE A 220 -0.74 25.50 -11.89
N THR A 221 -0.87 26.48 -11.01
CA THR A 221 -1.04 27.89 -11.39
C THR A 221 0.09 28.36 -12.31
N GLY A 222 -0.27 29.00 -13.43
CA GLY A 222 0.70 29.43 -14.46
C GLY A 222 0.90 28.43 -15.59
N CYS A 223 0.35 27.22 -15.48
CA CYS A 223 0.40 26.18 -16.49
C CYS A 223 -0.85 26.19 -17.38
N SER A 224 -0.67 26.17 -18.70
CA SER A 224 -1.75 26.05 -19.70
C SER A 224 -1.99 24.62 -20.18
N SER A 225 -1.00 23.73 -20.09
CA SER A 225 -1.15 22.29 -20.38
C SER A 225 -0.25 21.48 -19.45
N CYS A 226 -0.75 20.39 -18.87
CA CYS A 226 0.01 19.56 -17.92
C CYS A 226 -0.32 18.07 -18.06
N SER A 227 0.56 17.19 -17.54
CA SER A 227 0.27 15.77 -17.38
C SER A 227 -0.32 15.41 -16.01
N SER A 228 -0.26 16.31 -15.03
CA SER A 228 -1.01 16.26 -13.77
C SER A 228 -1.09 17.64 -13.11
N SER A 229 -1.79 17.75 -11.98
CA SER A 229 -1.82 18.97 -11.15
C SER A 229 -0.49 19.29 -10.43
N GLN A 230 0.57 18.49 -10.64
CA GLN A 230 1.87 18.70 -10.02
C GLN A 230 2.61 19.88 -10.67
N TYR A 231 3.34 20.65 -9.86
CA TYR A 231 4.02 21.86 -10.33
C TYR A 231 5.12 21.59 -11.37
N TYR A 232 5.76 20.41 -11.32
CA TYR A 232 6.81 19.92 -12.23
C TYR A 232 6.28 19.03 -13.37
N GLN A 233 5.01 19.19 -13.75
CA GLN A 233 4.41 18.38 -14.82
C GLN A 233 3.71 19.24 -15.87
N CYS A 234 4.18 20.47 -16.04
CA CYS A 234 3.66 21.37 -17.03
C CYS A 234 4.33 21.16 -18.39
N SER A 235 3.54 21.07 -19.46
CA SER A 235 4.01 20.98 -20.84
C SER A 235 3.90 22.31 -21.60
N ALA A 236 3.06 23.25 -21.14
CA ALA A 236 2.95 24.59 -21.70
C ALA A 236 2.50 25.59 -20.64
N CYS A 237 3.01 26.83 -20.69
CA CYS A 237 2.65 27.88 -19.73
C CYS A 237 1.58 28.84 -20.25
N VAL A 238 0.87 29.50 -19.34
CA VAL A 238 0.01 30.65 -19.68
C VAL A 238 0.87 31.85 -20.09
N SER A 239 0.29 32.83 -20.79
CA SER A 239 1.03 34.05 -21.14
C SER A 239 1.55 34.75 -19.87
N SER A 240 2.73 35.36 -19.94
CA SER A 240 3.53 35.90 -18.82
C SER A 240 4.34 34.92 -17.96
N TYR A 241 4.25 33.62 -18.24
CA TYR A 241 5.08 32.59 -17.61
C TYR A 241 6.06 31.99 -18.61
N TYR A 242 7.23 31.57 -18.12
CA TYR A 242 8.30 30.95 -18.89
C TYR A 242 8.36 29.45 -18.58
N LEU A 243 8.35 28.60 -19.61
CA LEU A 243 8.49 27.14 -19.45
C LEU A 243 9.95 26.78 -19.19
N LEU A 244 10.26 26.42 -17.95
CA LEU A 244 11.54 25.87 -17.51
C LEU A 244 11.41 24.35 -17.44
N ASN A 245 11.58 23.70 -18.60
CA ASN A 245 11.37 22.26 -18.78
C ASN A 245 9.92 21.84 -18.49
N VAL A 246 9.65 21.43 -17.24
CA VAL A 246 8.34 20.95 -16.78
C VAL A 246 7.66 21.90 -15.78
N LEU A 247 8.19 23.13 -15.67
CA LEU A 247 7.82 24.14 -14.67
C LEU A 247 7.45 25.45 -15.36
N CYS A 248 6.45 26.15 -14.87
CA CYS A 248 6.12 27.51 -15.30
C CYS A 248 6.49 28.51 -14.22
N ASP A 249 7.39 29.44 -14.54
CA ASP A 249 7.81 30.50 -13.60
C ASP A 249 7.57 31.90 -14.20
N THR A 250 7.33 32.87 -13.32
CA THR A 250 7.10 34.29 -13.67
C THR A 250 8.40 35.03 -14.00
N GLN A 251 9.56 34.49 -13.61
CA GLN A 251 10.87 35.06 -13.90
C GLN A 251 11.73 34.04 -14.63
N CYS A 252 12.36 34.46 -15.73
CA CYS A 252 13.43 33.70 -16.37
C CYS A 252 14.68 33.80 -15.48
N PRO A 253 15.21 32.71 -14.91
CA PRO A 253 16.35 32.79 -14.00
C PRO A 253 17.57 33.43 -14.67
N SER A 254 18.39 34.13 -13.88
CA SER A 254 19.64 34.74 -14.36
C SER A 254 20.54 33.66 -14.98
N GLY A 255 20.90 33.81 -16.26
CA GLY A 255 21.69 32.82 -17.02
C GLY A 255 20.94 32.13 -18.16
N TYR A 256 19.62 32.30 -18.26
CA TYR A 256 18.79 31.75 -19.32
C TYR A 256 18.42 32.86 -20.33
N SER A 257 18.50 32.58 -21.63
CA SER A 257 17.95 33.49 -22.67
C SER A 257 16.79 32.81 -23.39
N GLN A 258 15.75 33.59 -23.72
CA GLN A 258 14.67 33.14 -24.61
C GLN A 258 15.31 32.64 -25.91
N ASN A 259 15.26 31.32 -26.14
CA ASN A 259 15.75 30.59 -27.33
C ASN A 259 17.10 29.85 -27.24
N SER A 260 17.60 29.52 -26.05
CA SER A 260 18.61 28.45 -25.94
C SER A 260 18.22 27.46 -24.84
N GLY A 261 17.38 26.49 -25.20
CA GLY A 261 17.01 25.34 -24.36
C GLY A 261 18.17 24.38 -24.13
N VAL A 262 19.28 24.87 -23.58
CA VAL A 262 20.32 24.01 -23.04
C VAL A 262 20.01 23.87 -21.55
N ASN A 263 19.20 22.86 -21.22
CA ASN A 263 19.25 22.29 -19.88
C ASN A 263 20.67 21.72 -19.70
N SER A 264 21.53 22.42 -18.98
CA SER A 264 22.81 21.85 -18.57
C SER A 264 22.57 20.91 -17.40
N PHE A 265 22.04 19.73 -17.69
CA PHE A 265 22.11 18.62 -16.76
C PHE A 265 23.53 18.09 -16.76
N PHE A 266 24.23 18.26 -15.63
CA PHE A 266 25.51 17.61 -15.42
C PHE A 266 25.24 16.27 -14.75
N TYR A 267 25.40 15.20 -15.52
CA TYR A 267 25.37 13.85 -15.00
C TYR A 267 26.80 13.49 -14.59
N LEU A 268 26.99 13.22 -13.30
CA LEU A 268 28.23 12.58 -12.85
C LEU A 268 28.32 11.23 -13.56
N GLN A 269 29.37 11.06 -14.36
CA GLN A 269 29.59 9.81 -15.08
C GLN A 269 30.20 8.79 -14.12
N ASN A 270 29.84 7.51 -14.27
CA ASN A 270 30.51 6.39 -13.60
C ASN A 270 30.43 6.35 -12.07
N LEU A 271 29.27 6.65 -11.48
CA LEU A 271 28.99 6.25 -10.09
C LEU A 271 28.98 4.72 -9.99
N GLU A 272 30.03 4.15 -9.40
CA GLU A 272 30.12 2.70 -9.21
C GLU A 272 29.22 2.27 -8.05
N SER A 273 28.34 1.30 -8.34
CA SER A 273 27.53 0.67 -7.30
C SER A 273 28.41 -0.18 -6.38
N TYR A 274 28.08 -0.23 -5.09
CA TYR A 274 28.80 -0.99 -4.06
C TYR A 274 30.20 -0.47 -3.70
N GLU A 275 30.58 0.73 -4.14
CA GLU A 275 31.81 1.41 -3.76
C GLU A 275 31.52 2.76 -3.11
N TRP A 276 32.43 3.22 -2.25
CA TRP A 276 32.35 4.58 -1.70
C TRP A 276 32.69 5.60 -2.77
N ASN A 277 31.78 6.55 -2.98
CA ASN A 277 31.96 7.63 -3.92
C ASN A 277 31.98 8.97 -3.16
N HIS A 278 33.01 9.78 -3.40
CA HIS A 278 33.05 11.16 -2.95
C HIS A 278 32.52 12.07 -4.05
N ILE A 279 31.41 12.76 -3.77
CA ILE A 279 30.78 13.70 -4.68
C ILE A 279 30.95 15.11 -4.10
N ALA A 280 31.48 16.03 -4.90
CA ALA A 280 31.55 17.44 -4.53
C ALA A 280 31.21 18.34 -5.71
N PHE A 281 30.68 19.51 -5.40
CA PHE A 281 30.53 20.60 -6.36
C PHE A 281 30.99 21.91 -5.73
N THR A 282 31.48 22.83 -6.55
CA THR A 282 31.87 24.17 -6.15
C THR A 282 31.17 25.20 -7.02
N ALA A 283 30.82 26.34 -6.44
CA ALA A 283 30.37 27.52 -7.14
C ALA A 283 31.28 28.69 -6.74
N GLU A 284 32.10 29.15 -7.67
CA GLU A 284 33.10 30.20 -7.46
C GLU A 284 32.77 31.42 -8.32
N HIS A 285 32.56 32.57 -7.69
CA HIS A 285 32.43 33.83 -8.40
C HIS A 285 33.83 34.45 -8.64
N LYS A 286 34.31 34.39 -9.88
CA LYS A 286 35.64 34.90 -10.25
C LYS A 286 35.64 36.43 -10.40
N ASN A 287 36.81 37.02 -10.22
CA ASN A 287 37.07 38.46 -10.42
C ASN A 287 36.71 38.97 -11.83
N THR A 288 36.56 38.08 -12.82
CA THR A 288 36.10 38.36 -14.17
C THR A 288 34.58 38.58 -14.29
N LYS A 289 33.85 38.65 -13.16
CA LYS A 289 32.39 38.72 -13.09
C LYS A 289 31.72 37.53 -13.78
N GLN A 290 32.26 36.33 -13.57
CA GLN A 290 31.67 35.08 -14.04
C GLN A 290 31.67 34.05 -12.91
N THR A 291 30.57 33.33 -12.77
CA THR A 291 30.46 32.22 -11.82
C THR A 291 30.85 30.93 -12.52
N LYS A 292 31.90 30.29 -11.99
CA LYS A 292 32.35 28.97 -12.40
C LYS A 292 31.73 27.93 -11.49
N MET A 293 31.10 26.91 -12.08
CA MET A 293 30.65 25.72 -11.39
C MET A 293 31.57 24.55 -11.78
N ALA A 294 32.03 23.78 -10.80
CA ALA A 294 32.82 22.58 -11.03
C ALA A 294 32.27 21.41 -10.21
N PHE A 295 32.28 20.23 -10.81
CA PHE A 295 31.84 18.97 -10.23
C PHE A 295 33.01 18.01 -10.15
N TYR A 296 33.07 17.27 -9.05
CA TYR A 296 34.16 16.36 -8.74
C TYR A 296 33.61 15.01 -8.32
N LEU A 297 34.20 13.96 -8.87
CA LEU A 297 33.96 12.59 -8.48
C LEU A 297 35.29 11.98 -8.01
N ASN A 298 35.30 11.44 -6.79
CA ASN A 298 36.46 10.73 -6.23
C ASN A 298 37.76 11.54 -6.29
N GLY A 299 37.66 12.85 -6.03
CA GLY A 299 38.80 13.76 -6.01
C GLY A 299 39.26 14.28 -7.38
N VAL A 300 38.64 13.83 -8.46
CA VAL A 300 38.96 14.22 -9.84
C VAL A 300 37.88 15.14 -10.38
N THR A 301 38.28 16.16 -11.15
CA THR A 301 37.32 17.03 -11.86
C THR A 301 36.58 16.21 -12.90
N ASP A 302 35.26 16.15 -12.78
CA ASP A 302 34.38 15.45 -13.71
C ASP A 302 33.85 16.42 -14.79
N HIS A 303 33.30 17.56 -14.36
CA HIS A 303 32.81 18.61 -15.26
C HIS A 303 33.11 20.01 -14.71
N GLU A 304 33.31 20.97 -15.61
CA GLU A 304 33.39 22.38 -15.26
C GLU A 304 32.70 23.26 -16.31
N SER A 305 32.04 24.32 -15.87
CA SER A 305 31.31 25.24 -16.76
C SER A 305 31.22 26.64 -16.15
N ASP A 306 31.25 27.66 -17.01
CA ASP A 306 30.95 29.03 -16.63
C ASP A 306 29.44 29.28 -16.85
N ILE A 307 28.71 29.58 -15.77
CA ILE A 307 27.23 29.63 -15.75
C ILE A 307 26.66 31.05 -15.81
N GLY A 308 27.48 32.03 -16.19
CA GLY A 308 27.06 33.42 -16.40
C GLY A 308 27.71 34.40 -15.45
N SER A 309 27.24 35.65 -15.49
CA SER A 309 27.95 36.78 -14.87
C SER A 309 27.56 37.12 -13.44
N ASP A 310 26.53 36.45 -12.90
CA ASP A 310 25.99 36.71 -11.57
C ASP A 310 26.31 35.55 -10.61
N TYR A 311 26.26 35.79 -9.31
CA TYR A 311 26.55 34.76 -8.29
C TYR A 311 25.36 33.82 -8.08
N PHE A 312 25.64 32.57 -7.72
CA PHE A 312 24.59 31.62 -7.35
C PHE A 312 23.87 32.12 -6.09
N LYS A 313 22.55 32.30 -6.17
CA LYS A 313 21.72 32.79 -5.08
C LYS A 313 20.48 31.92 -4.92
N ASP A 314 20.38 31.25 -3.77
CA ASP A 314 19.19 30.51 -3.38
C ASP A 314 18.24 31.44 -2.61
N THR A 315 17.31 32.11 -3.31
CA THR A 315 16.43 33.15 -2.74
C THR A 315 15.01 32.71 -2.42
N LYS A 316 14.62 31.50 -2.82
CA LYS A 316 13.24 31.07 -2.64
C LYS A 316 13.06 30.49 -1.24
N THR A 317 12.23 31.13 -0.44
CA THR A 317 11.98 30.76 0.96
C THR A 317 11.09 29.54 1.13
N ASP A 318 10.48 29.06 0.04
CA ASP A 318 9.62 27.88 -0.03
C ASP A 318 10.34 26.62 -0.54
N MET A 319 11.60 26.74 -0.97
CA MET A 319 12.42 25.59 -1.38
C MET A 319 13.15 24.97 -0.20
N THR A 320 13.13 23.64 -0.10
CA THR A 320 13.88 22.89 0.92
C THR A 320 14.96 22.05 0.26
N PHE A 321 16.21 22.24 0.67
CA PHE A 321 17.29 21.31 0.34
C PHE A 321 17.00 19.96 0.99
N THR A 322 16.76 18.94 0.18
CA THR A 322 16.44 17.58 0.65
C THR A 322 17.60 16.66 0.31
N LEU A 323 18.06 15.90 1.31
CA LEU A 323 19.08 14.88 1.13
C LEU A 323 18.46 13.49 1.33
N GLY A 324 18.77 12.57 0.42
CA GLY A 324 18.36 11.17 0.55
C GLY A 324 16.89 10.89 0.24
N ALA A 325 16.14 11.86 -0.30
CA ALA A 325 14.79 11.66 -0.80
C ALA A 325 14.46 12.71 -1.86
N GLU A 326 13.50 12.40 -2.72
CA GLU A 326 12.84 13.38 -3.57
C GLU A 326 11.65 13.97 -2.79
N LYS A 327 11.51 15.31 -2.77
CA LYS A 327 10.37 15.98 -2.15
C LYS A 327 9.41 16.48 -3.22
N ASP A 328 8.14 16.11 -3.12
CA ASP A 328 7.04 16.66 -3.91
C ASP A 328 5.93 17.23 -3.00
N LEU A 329 4.78 17.61 -3.58
CA LEU A 329 3.64 18.16 -2.82
C LEU A 329 2.96 17.13 -1.90
N SER A 330 3.12 15.82 -2.18
CA SER A 330 2.57 14.72 -1.39
C SER A 330 3.51 14.27 -0.25
N GLY A 331 4.75 14.78 -0.23
CA GLY A 331 5.74 14.50 0.79
C GLY A 331 7.07 14.04 0.21
N TYR A 332 7.76 13.15 0.92
CA TYR A 332 9.03 12.57 0.49
C TYR A 332 8.80 11.21 -0.20
N LYS A 333 9.47 10.98 -1.33
CA LYS A 333 9.47 9.73 -2.09
C LYS A 333 10.89 9.38 -2.58
N ASN A 334 11.04 8.23 -3.22
CA ASN A 334 12.32 7.79 -3.80
C ASN A 334 13.50 7.85 -2.82
N TYR A 335 13.28 7.35 -1.61
CA TYR A 335 14.28 7.35 -0.54
C TYR A 335 15.56 6.61 -0.93
N PHE A 336 16.69 7.25 -0.69
CA PHE A 336 18.02 6.67 -0.81
C PHE A 336 18.19 5.55 0.22
N LYS A 337 18.66 4.38 -0.24
CA LYS A 337 18.77 3.16 0.58
C LYS A 337 20.22 2.75 0.87
N TRP A 338 21.17 3.66 0.70
CA TRP A 338 22.58 3.40 0.94
C TRP A 338 23.14 4.29 2.04
N PHE A 339 24.44 4.23 2.24
CA PHE A 339 25.11 4.92 3.32
C PHE A 339 25.58 6.31 2.90
N ILE A 340 25.54 7.24 3.87
CA ILE A 340 26.17 8.54 3.78
C ILE A 340 27.20 8.57 4.90
N TYR A 341 28.48 8.68 4.54
CA TYR A 341 29.55 8.71 5.53
C TYR A 341 29.68 10.09 6.18
N ASP A 342 29.64 11.15 5.36
CA ASP A 342 29.88 12.52 5.81
C ASP A 342 29.26 13.53 4.81
N ILE A 343 28.87 14.70 5.31
CA ILE A 343 28.35 15.82 4.52
C ILE A 343 29.01 17.10 5.03
N LYS A 344 29.75 17.78 4.16
CA LYS A 344 30.45 19.03 4.51
C LYS A 344 30.01 20.17 3.61
N GLY A 345 29.67 21.30 4.22
CA GLY A 345 29.38 22.56 3.55
C GLY A 345 30.45 23.61 3.85
N TYR A 346 30.87 24.35 2.83
CA TYR A 346 31.87 25.41 2.99
C TYR A 346 31.35 26.72 2.38
N ASN A 347 31.68 27.83 3.03
CA ASN A 347 31.41 29.18 2.53
C ASN A 347 32.57 29.76 1.69
N SER A 348 33.55 28.92 1.35
CA SER A 348 34.72 29.29 0.55
C SER A 348 35.16 28.09 -0.28
N VAL A 349 35.74 28.35 -1.46
CA VAL A 349 36.24 27.29 -2.33
C VAL A 349 37.35 26.52 -1.59
N LYS A 350 37.21 25.20 -1.57
CA LYS A 350 38.22 24.28 -1.01
C LYS A 350 38.96 23.58 -2.13
N ASN A 351 40.25 23.34 -1.90
CA ASN A 351 40.99 22.44 -2.75
C ASN A 351 40.45 21.03 -2.52
N ILE A 352 40.01 20.36 -3.58
CA ILE A 352 39.41 19.03 -3.49
C ILE A 352 40.41 18.00 -2.99
N SER A 353 41.71 18.14 -3.32
CA SER A 353 42.74 17.21 -2.83
C SER A 353 43.02 17.32 -1.33
N SER A 354 42.55 18.39 -0.66
CA SER A 354 42.60 18.47 0.81
C SER A 354 41.40 17.82 1.50
N LEU A 355 40.42 17.31 0.73
CA LEU A 355 39.21 16.69 1.25
C LEU A 355 39.18 15.18 0.99
N VAL A 356 39.65 14.76 -0.18
CA VAL A 356 39.67 13.36 -0.61
C VAL A 356 40.86 13.11 -1.53
N LEU A 357 41.42 11.90 -1.48
CA LEU A 357 42.42 11.46 -2.44
C LEU A 357 41.78 10.52 -3.47
N PRO A 358 42.20 10.62 -4.75
CA PRO A 358 41.76 9.70 -5.80
C PRO A 358 42.41 8.31 -5.63
N ALA A 359 41.82 7.28 -6.24
CA ALA A 359 42.25 5.88 -6.18
C ALA A 359 43.78 5.65 -6.27
N ALA A 360 44.47 6.37 -7.16
CA ALA A 360 45.90 6.23 -7.37
C ALA A 360 46.78 6.63 -6.16
N GLN A 361 46.19 7.30 -5.17
CA GLN A 361 46.86 7.79 -3.97
C GLN A 361 46.37 7.08 -2.69
N CYS A 362 45.50 6.08 -2.83
CA CYS A 362 45.01 5.28 -1.73
C CYS A 362 45.96 4.14 -1.38
N THR A 363 45.98 3.74 -0.11
CA THR A 363 46.80 2.61 0.37
C THR A 363 46.28 1.26 -0.13
N GLU A 364 45.02 1.21 -0.52
CA GLU A 364 44.32 0.02 -1.01
C GLU A 364 43.56 0.35 -2.31
N ALA A 365 42.93 -0.64 -2.92
CA ALA A 365 42.31 -0.52 -4.25
C ALA A 365 40.97 0.23 -4.30
N CYS A 366 40.60 0.98 -3.26
CA CYS A 366 39.35 1.75 -3.25
C CYS A 366 39.41 2.94 -4.23
N LYS A 367 38.24 3.44 -4.65
CA LYS A 367 38.15 4.52 -5.65
C LYS A 367 38.49 5.91 -5.10
N ALA A 368 38.26 6.09 -3.81
CA ALA A 368 38.56 7.30 -3.07
C ALA A 368 38.84 6.96 -1.61
N CYS A 369 39.72 7.72 -0.99
CA CYS A 369 40.14 7.52 0.39
C CYS A 369 40.30 8.87 1.10
N PHE A 370 40.45 8.81 2.42
CA PHE A 370 40.80 9.98 3.21
C PHE A 370 42.17 10.53 2.82
N THR A 371 42.48 11.75 3.28
CA THR A 371 43.77 12.43 3.02
C THR A 371 44.99 11.74 3.62
N ASN A 372 44.80 10.75 4.49
CA ASN A 372 45.85 9.87 4.99
C ASN A 372 46.02 8.58 4.15
N GLY A 373 45.29 8.43 3.04
CA GLY A 373 45.33 7.28 2.14
C GLY A 373 44.44 6.11 2.54
N ILE A 374 43.84 6.14 3.74
CA ILE A 374 43.02 5.03 4.27
C ILE A 374 41.66 4.98 3.60
N CYS A 375 41.28 3.80 3.11
CA CYS A 375 39.98 3.53 2.49
C CYS A 375 38.86 3.40 3.54
N ILE A 376 37.65 3.81 3.16
CA ILE A 376 36.47 3.59 3.99
C ILE A 376 36.04 2.12 3.86
N PRO A 377 35.79 1.39 4.96
CA PRO A 377 35.32 0.01 4.89
C PRO A 377 34.03 -0.12 4.06
N ASN A 378 33.98 -1.04 3.10
CA ASN A 378 32.83 -1.17 2.16
C ASN A 378 31.86 -2.32 2.52
N CYS A 379 31.78 -2.67 3.80
CA CYS A 379 30.88 -3.71 4.28
C CYS A 379 29.40 -3.32 4.11
N LEU A 380 28.56 -4.28 3.71
CA LEU A 380 27.11 -4.09 3.63
C LEU A 380 26.49 -3.89 5.01
N ILE A 381 25.25 -3.38 5.06
CA ILE A 381 24.53 -3.16 6.34
C ILE A 381 24.41 -4.42 7.20
N SER A 382 24.36 -5.59 6.58
CA SER A 382 24.29 -6.90 7.21
C SER A 382 25.67 -7.52 7.50
N GLN A 383 26.73 -6.72 7.44
CA GLN A 383 28.11 -7.13 7.65
C GLN A 383 28.84 -6.12 8.54
N TYR A 384 29.94 -6.55 9.14
CA TYR A 384 30.85 -5.70 9.90
C TYR A 384 32.29 -5.91 9.45
N TRP A 385 33.10 -4.87 9.59
CA TRP A 385 34.50 -4.85 9.16
C TRP A 385 35.40 -5.57 10.18
N ILE A 386 36.26 -6.47 9.71
CA ILE A 386 37.21 -7.21 10.56
C ILE A 386 38.69 -6.89 10.25
N GLY A 387 38.95 -6.11 9.20
CA GLY A 387 40.27 -5.60 8.85
C GLY A 387 41.34 -6.66 8.54
N PRO A 388 42.54 -6.22 8.11
CA PRO A 388 42.91 -4.83 7.89
C PRO A 388 42.42 -4.27 6.56
N GLU A 389 42.12 -5.10 5.56
CA GLU A 389 41.67 -4.61 4.25
C GLU A 389 40.26 -3.99 4.33
N TYR A 390 40.01 -2.92 3.58
CA TYR A 390 38.74 -2.17 3.58
C TYR A 390 37.52 -3.02 3.22
N ASN A 391 37.72 -4.08 2.45
CA ASN A 391 36.67 -4.99 1.98
C ASN A 391 36.60 -6.31 2.75
N LYS A 392 37.30 -6.41 3.88
CA LYS A 392 37.29 -7.61 4.69
C LYS A 392 36.17 -7.55 5.73
N CYS A 393 35.06 -8.18 5.38
CA CYS A 393 33.80 -8.13 6.11
C CYS A 393 33.35 -9.51 6.59
N SER A 394 32.72 -9.56 7.75
CA SER A 394 32.03 -10.74 8.28
C SER A 394 30.52 -10.49 8.38
N LYS A 395 29.71 -11.54 8.28
CA LYS A 395 28.25 -11.43 8.36
C LYS A 395 27.80 -11.20 9.80
N CYS A 396 26.75 -10.40 9.95
CA CYS A 396 26.03 -10.31 11.21
C CYS A 396 25.38 -11.64 11.60
N SER A 397 25.10 -11.79 12.89
CA SER A 397 24.32 -12.90 13.43
C SER A 397 22.93 -13.01 12.79
N THR A 398 22.42 -14.24 12.69
CA THR A 398 21.11 -14.51 12.06
C THR A 398 20.01 -13.74 12.79
N GLY A 399 19.20 -12.98 12.04
CA GLY A 399 18.13 -12.14 12.58
C GLY A 399 18.50 -10.67 12.75
N CYS A 400 19.78 -10.31 12.61
CA CYS A 400 20.21 -8.91 12.64
C CYS A 400 20.17 -8.26 11.25
N LEU A 401 19.54 -7.08 11.20
CA LEU A 401 19.60 -6.21 10.02
C LEU A 401 20.97 -5.54 9.90
N SER A 402 21.57 -5.18 11.05
CA SER A 402 22.90 -4.59 11.17
C SER A 402 23.60 -4.98 12.48
N CYS A 403 24.92 -4.87 12.51
CA CYS A 403 25.75 -5.21 13.67
C CYS A 403 27.14 -4.53 13.59
N ARG A 404 27.79 -4.36 14.74
CA ARG A 404 29.19 -3.92 14.84
C ARG A 404 30.18 -5.08 14.82
N ASP A 405 29.77 -6.26 15.29
CA ASP A 405 30.61 -7.43 15.49
C ASP A 405 29.83 -8.75 15.31
N SER A 406 30.45 -9.88 15.66
CA SER A 406 29.81 -11.20 15.62
C SER A 406 28.82 -11.46 16.76
N SER A 407 28.51 -10.48 17.60
CA SER A 407 27.58 -10.68 18.71
C SER A 407 26.16 -11.01 18.21
N ALA A 408 25.38 -11.64 19.07
CA ALA A 408 23.98 -11.94 18.78
C ALA A 408 23.08 -10.70 18.91
N PHE A 409 23.62 -9.55 19.30
CA PHE A 409 22.87 -8.32 19.54
C PHE A 409 23.07 -7.40 18.37
N CYS A 410 21.96 -7.04 17.72
CA CYS A 410 21.94 -6.23 16.52
C CYS A 410 22.19 -4.75 16.84
N ASN A 411 23.31 -4.47 17.49
CA ASN A 411 23.71 -3.18 18.03
C ASN A 411 24.87 -2.61 17.22
N LEU A 412 24.82 -1.30 16.97
CA LEU A 412 25.86 -0.55 16.27
C LEU A 412 26.74 0.28 17.22
N CYS A 413 26.28 0.50 18.45
CA CYS A 413 27.02 1.27 19.45
C CYS A 413 28.31 0.53 19.86
N ASP A 414 29.33 1.29 20.24
CA ASP A 414 30.59 0.71 20.75
C ASP A 414 30.35 -0.09 22.02
N ASN A 415 29.60 0.51 22.94
CA ASN A 415 29.20 -0.16 24.16
C ASN A 415 28.04 -1.14 23.88
N GLN A 416 28.30 -2.43 24.04
CA GLN A 416 27.31 -3.50 23.84
C GLN A 416 26.10 -3.38 24.80
N LYS A 417 26.27 -2.73 25.95
CA LYS A 417 25.20 -2.45 26.93
C LYS A 417 24.38 -1.20 26.57
N CYS A 418 24.72 -0.52 25.48
CA CYS A 418 24.03 0.65 24.97
C CYS A 418 22.97 0.26 23.93
N SER A 419 21.71 0.63 24.14
CA SER A 419 20.62 0.40 23.18
C SER A 419 20.56 1.43 22.04
N SER A 420 21.06 2.65 22.28
CA SER A 420 21.11 3.70 21.27
C SER A 420 22.20 4.72 21.60
N CYS A 421 22.93 5.15 20.59
CA CYS A 421 24.05 6.08 20.66
C CYS A 421 23.88 7.19 19.62
N TYR A 422 24.49 8.36 19.85
CA TYR A 422 24.46 9.46 18.88
C TYR A 422 25.58 9.37 17.84
N ASP A 423 26.64 8.59 18.10
CA ASP A 423 27.70 8.23 17.16
C ASP A 423 28.20 6.79 17.44
N PHE A 424 29.32 6.37 16.85
CA PHE A 424 29.86 5.00 16.98
C PHE A 424 31.05 4.88 17.96
N GLU A 425 31.34 5.91 18.74
CA GLU A 425 32.45 5.98 19.69
C GLU A 425 32.06 5.48 21.09
N ALA A 426 33.04 5.22 21.96
CA ALA A 426 32.84 4.62 23.28
C ALA A 426 31.94 5.44 24.23
N GLU A 427 31.97 6.76 24.12
CA GLU A 427 31.26 7.69 25.04
C GLU A 427 29.93 8.23 24.47
N SER A 428 29.39 7.54 23.47
CA SER A 428 28.28 8.04 22.66
C SER A 428 26.89 7.58 23.12
N CYS A 429 26.82 6.86 24.23
CA CYS A 429 25.59 6.20 24.63
C CYS A 429 24.52 7.18 25.11
N LEU A 430 23.34 7.12 24.49
CA LEU A 430 22.16 7.90 24.89
C LEU A 430 21.24 7.12 25.83
N LYS A 431 21.10 5.81 25.58
CA LYS A 431 20.16 4.95 26.32
C LYS A 431 20.72 3.56 26.47
N CYS A 432 20.73 3.06 27.69
CA CYS A 432 21.19 1.73 28.00
C CYS A 432 20.07 0.67 27.84
N VAL A 433 20.48 -0.60 27.71
CA VAL A 433 19.53 -1.73 27.69
C VAL A 433 18.86 -1.92 29.06
N SER A 434 17.71 -2.59 29.12
CA SER A 434 16.99 -2.81 30.39
C SER A 434 17.84 -3.57 31.42
N GLY A 435 17.77 -3.18 32.70
CA GLY A 435 18.58 -3.77 33.77
C GLY A 435 19.98 -3.17 33.87
N THR A 436 20.20 -2.00 33.28
CA THR A 436 21.43 -1.20 33.42
C THR A 436 21.13 0.23 33.86
N SER A 437 22.08 0.82 34.57
CA SER A 437 22.06 2.20 35.05
C SER A 437 23.39 2.91 34.74
N ASN A 438 23.40 4.25 34.90
CA ASN A 438 24.52 5.15 34.57
C ASN A 438 24.76 5.33 33.06
N THR A 439 24.16 6.38 32.46
CA THR A 439 24.14 6.63 31.00
C THR A 439 25.49 6.85 30.36
N ALA A 440 26.54 7.20 31.12
CA ALA A 440 27.87 7.37 30.56
C ALA A 440 28.47 6.04 30.07
N ASN A 441 28.21 4.93 30.77
CA ASN A 441 28.87 3.64 30.51
C ASN A 441 27.96 2.40 30.58
N CYS A 442 26.66 2.57 30.87
CA CYS A 442 25.66 1.50 30.98
C CYS A 442 26.13 0.29 31.80
N GLN A 443 26.13 0.41 33.12
CA GLN A 443 26.53 -0.66 34.03
C GLN A 443 25.33 -1.52 34.42
N CYS A 444 25.53 -2.83 34.61
CA CYS A 444 24.42 -3.68 35.06
C CYS A 444 23.95 -3.27 36.45
N ASP A 445 22.63 -3.23 36.65
CA ASP A 445 22.03 -2.90 37.94
C ASP A 445 22.49 -3.86 39.05
N TYR A 446 22.27 -3.45 40.30
CA TYR A 446 22.71 -4.22 41.46
C TYR A 446 22.20 -5.67 41.41
N GLY A 447 23.11 -6.64 41.54
CA GLY A 447 22.82 -8.08 41.48
C GLY A 447 22.76 -8.71 40.08
N LEU A 448 22.91 -7.93 39.01
CA LEU A 448 22.90 -8.43 37.63
C LEU A 448 24.29 -8.38 37.00
N ALA A 449 24.68 -9.38 36.21
CA ALA A 449 25.94 -9.43 35.47
C ALA A 449 25.67 -9.48 33.97
N TRP A 450 26.62 -8.98 33.17
CA TRP A 450 26.48 -8.95 31.72
C TRP A 450 26.68 -10.34 31.13
N ASN A 451 25.67 -10.84 30.42
CA ASN A 451 25.77 -12.07 29.67
C ASN A 451 26.01 -11.74 28.20
N SER A 452 27.23 -11.98 27.70
CA SER A 452 27.60 -11.73 26.29
C SER A 452 26.93 -12.66 25.29
N SER A 453 26.24 -13.71 25.75
CA SER A 453 25.48 -14.63 24.90
C SER A 453 24.00 -14.23 24.77
N SER A 454 23.43 -13.55 25.77
CA SER A 454 22.04 -13.05 25.74
C SER A 454 21.90 -11.53 25.58
N GLY A 455 22.97 -10.77 25.84
CA GLY A 455 23.03 -9.32 25.60
C GLY A 455 22.20 -8.53 26.59
N MET A 456 21.99 -9.13 27.76
CA MET A 456 21.22 -8.58 28.84
C MET A 456 22.00 -8.74 30.15
N CYS A 457 21.65 -7.89 31.11
CA CYS A 457 22.10 -8.05 32.47
C CYS A 457 21.18 -9.07 33.17
N GLU A 458 21.75 -10.19 33.59
CA GLU A 458 21.03 -11.33 34.16
C GLU A 458 21.56 -11.63 35.56
N THR A 459 20.76 -12.30 36.38
CA THR A 459 21.25 -12.87 37.64
C THR A 459 22.19 -14.02 37.34
N CYS A 460 23.31 -14.11 38.05
CA CYS A 460 24.18 -15.28 37.98
C CYS A 460 23.37 -16.55 38.31
N HIS A 461 23.64 -17.63 37.57
CA HIS A 461 22.92 -18.89 37.78
C HIS A 461 23.23 -19.47 39.17
N GLN A 462 22.49 -20.50 39.58
CA GLN A 462 22.91 -21.30 40.74
C GLN A 462 24.37 -21.71 40.55
N TRP A 463 25.12 -21.85 41.65
CA TRP A 463 26.56 -22.12 41.63
C TRP A 463 27.45 -20.95 41.22
N GLN A 464 26.94 -19.72 41.08
CA GLN A 464 27.74 -18.55 40.69
C GLN A 464 27.45 -17.32 41.55
N PHE A 465 28.42 -16.40 41.66
CA PHE A 465 28.29 -15.08 42.28
C PHE A 465 28.75 -13.97 41.33
N LYS A 466 28.25 -12.73 41.55
CA LYS A 466 28.64 -11.56 40.75
C LYS A 466 29.89 -10.88 41.33
N GLU A 467 30.86 -10.59 40.48
CA GLU A 467 31.95 -9.66 40.75
C GLU A 467 32.24 -8.81 39.49
N ASN A 468 32.37 -7.50 39.62
CA ASN A 468 32.72 -6.57 38.51
C ASN A 468 31.95 -6.82 37.18
N ASP A 469 30.61 -6.92 37.26
CA ASP A 469 29.70 -7.15 36.12
C ASP A 469 29.84 -8.51 35.40
N SER A 470 30.58 -9.46 35.99
CA SER A 470 30.72 -10.83 35.49
C SER A 470 30.30 -11.85 36.56
N CYS A 471 29.89 -13.04 36.12
CA CYS A 471 29.59 -14.16 37.02
C CYS A 471 30.81 -15.08 37.17
N TYR A 472 31.11 -15.46 38.40
CA TYR A 472 32.19 -16.37 38.76
C TYR A 472 31.61 -17.58 39.50
N ASP A 473 32.25 -18.74 39.36
CA ASP A 473 31.79 -19.97 40.00
C ASP A 473 31.98 -19.92 41.51
N CYS A 474 31.00 -20.46 42.24
CA CYS A 474 31.04 -20.61 43.67
C CYS A 474 32.10 -21.62 44.11
N PRO A 475 32.56 -21.53 45.37
CA PRO A 475 33.49 -22.49 45.93
C PRO A 475 32.93 -23.93 45.88
N PRO A 476 33.80 -24.96 45.89
CA PRO A 476 33.36 -26.35 45.94
C PRO A 476 32.36 -26.60 47.08
N LEU A 477 31.38 -27.48 46.83
CA LEU A 477 30.28 -27.83 47.76
C LEU A 477 29.25 -26.70 48.01
N CYS A 478 29.39 -25.51 47.41
CA CYS A 478 28.42 -24.42 47.51
C CYS A 478 27.40 -24.41 46.39
N ALA A 479 26.12 -24.55 46.74
CA ALA A 479 24.99 -24.32 45.84
C ALA A 479 24.73 -22.82 45.60
N GLN A 480 24.99 -21.97 46.58
CA GLN A 480 24.94 -20.51 46.47
C GLN A 480 26.04 -19.87 47.34
N CYS A 481 26.60 -18.76 46.87
CA CYS A 481 27.66 -18.03 47.54
C CYS A 481 27.55 -16.51 47.27
N ASP A 482 28.07 -15.70 48.18
CA ASP A 482 28.17 -14.23 48.02
C ASP A 482 29.55 -13.80 47.47
N SER A 483 30.56 -14.66 47.61
CA SER A 483 31.92 -14.46 47.12
C SER A 483 32.67 -15.78 47.00
N GLU A 484 33.88 -15.74 46.43
CA GLU A 484 34.82 -16.87 46.36
C GLU A 484 35.18 -17.50 47.71
N ASN A 485 34.84 -16.88 48.85
CA ASN A 485 35.17 -17.38 50.18
C ASN A 485 33.95 -17.50 51.10
N LYS A 486 32.74 -17.14 50.63
CA LYS A 486 31.55 -17.08 51.48
C LYS A 486 30.37 -17.77 50.84
N CYS A 487 30.09 -18.96 51.35
CA CYS A 487 28.95 -19.76 50.99
C CYS A 487 27.69 -19.37 51.77
N THR A 488 26.55 -19.37 51.10
CA THR A 488 25.22 -19.14 51.72
C THR A 488 24.36 -20.40 51.72
N TRP A 489 24.57 -21.30 50.76
CA TRP A 489 23.83 -22.56 50.65
C TRP A 489 24.72 -23.71 50.16
N CYS A 490 24.59 -24.90 50.75
CA CYS A 490 25.39 -26.09 50.42
C CYS A 490 24.67 -27.10 49.53
N ILE A 491 25.43 -27.92 48.81
CA ILE A 491 24.90 -29.04 48.02
C ILE A 491 24.22 -30.09 48.89
N ASN A 492 23.48 -31.00 48.25
CA ASN A 492 22.91 -32.16 48.93
C ASN A 492 23.99 -32.94 49.68
N ASN A 493 23.66 -33.31 50.92
CA ASN A 493 24.56 -34.00 51.85
C ASN A 493 25.77 -33.18 52.33
N ALA A 494 25.76 -31.85 52.16
CA ALA A 494 26.71 -30.93 52.80
C ALA A 494 25.98 -29.97 53.76
N VAL A 495 26.68 -29.51 54.81
CA VAL A 495 26.19 -28.56 55.81
C VAL A 495 27.06 -27.31 55.82
N LEU A 496 26.42 -26.15 56.06
CA LEU A 496 27.11 -24.87 56.14
C LEU A 496 27.81 -24.74 57.50
N SER A 497 29.12 -24.51 57.47
CA SER A 497 29.96 -24.32 58.65
C SER A 497 30.87 -23.12 58.45
N SER A 498 30.64 -22.05 59.23
CA SER A 498 31.48 -20.83 59.22
C SER A 498 31.69 -20.20 57.84
N GLY A 499 30.68 -20.20 56.98
CA GLY A 499 30.76 -19.62 55.63
C GLY A 499 31.37 -20.55 54.57
N SER A 500 31.65 -21.81 54.89
CA SER A 500 32.08 -22.84 53.93
C SER A 500 31.24 -24.11 54.09
N CYS A 501 31.07 -24.87 53.02
CA CYS A 501 30.31 -26.12 53.05
C CYS A 501 31.22 -27.31 53.32
N ILE A 502 30.77 -28.20 54.22
CA ILE A 502 31.46 -29.45 54.54
C ILE A 502 30.48 -30.62 54.41
N CYS A 503 30.95 -31.82 54.04
CA CYS A 503 30.06 -32.98 53.93
C CYS A 503 29.44 -33.35 55.29
N SER A 504 28.17 -33.74 55.24
CA SER A 504 27.41 -34.22 56.41
C SER A 504 28.02 -35.51 56.96
N PRO A 505 27.83 -35.82 58.25
CA PRO A 505 28.26 -37.09 58.83
C PRO A 505 27.79 -38.29 58.01
N GLY A 506 28.71 -39.20 57.67
CA GLY A 506 28.43 -40.34 56.80
C GLY A 506 28.71 -40.10 55.31
N TYR A 507 29.15 -38.89 54.92
CA TYR A 507 29.52 -38.55 53.54
C TYR A 507 30.94 -37.97 53.45
N THR A 508 31.60 -38.10 52.30
CA THR A 508 32.94 -37.55 52.02
C THR A 508 33.10 -37.09 50.57
N GLY A 509 34.02 -36.14 50.32
CA GLY A 509 34.42 -35.66 49.00
C GLY A 509 34.77 -34.15 48.97
N ALA A 510 35.44 -33.72 47.90
CA ALA A 510 35.97 -32.35 47.77
C ALA A 510 35.08 -31.40 46.95
N SER A 511 34.33 -31.94 45.98
CA SER A 511 33.41 -31.18 45.11
C SER A 511 31.98 -31.75 45.09
N THR A 512 31.81 -32.98 45.60
CA THR A 512 30.51 -33.65 45.83
C THR A 512 30.59 -34.47 47.11
N CYS A 513 29.46 -34.72 47.78
CA CYS A 513 29.40 -35.53 49.00
C CYS A 513 28.81 -36.92 48.72
N THR A 514 29.62 -37.96 48.85
CA THR A 514 29.26 -39.37 48.59
C THR A 514 29.30 -40.20 49.87
N ILE A 515 28.44 -41.23 49.99
CA ILE A 515 28.31 -42.05 51.21
C ILE A 515 29.64 -42.77 51.51
N ILE A 516 30.08 -42.72 52.77
CA ILE A 516 31.23 -43.48 53.26
C ILE A 516 30.83 -44.97 53.31
N PRO A 517 31.45 -45.86 52.51
CA PRO A 517 31.13 -47.28 52.55
C PRO A 517 31.55 -47.88 53.90
N LEU A 518 30.61 -48.49 54.61
CA LEU A 518 30.87 -49.25 55.83
C LEU A 518 31.74 -50.48 55.52
N MET A 519 33.06 -50.37 55.67
CA MET A 519 33.92 -51.54 55.79
C MET A 519 33.84 -52.08 57.22
N LEU A 520 33.42 -53.34 57.32
CA LEU A 520 33.35 -54.17 58.52
C LEU A 520 34.65 -54.11 59.34
N LEU A 521 34.55 -53.77 60.62
CA LEU A 521 35.56 -54.13 61.62
C LEU A 521 35.04 -55.30 62.47
N SER A 522 35.83 -56.37 62.51
CA SER A 522 35.61 -57.62 63.25
C SER A 522 35.54 -57.42 64.78
N PRO A 523 34.82 -58.28 65.52
CA PRO A 523 34.54 -58.06 66.93
C PRO A 523 35.57 -58.71 67.85
N SER A 524 36.25 -57.93 68.68
CA SER A 524 36.65 -58.38 70.01
C SER A 524 37.01 -57.21 70.92
N THR A 525 36.61 -57.38 72.19
CA THR A 525 37.01 -56.64 73.41
C THR A 525 36.35 -55.29 73.74
N LYS A 526 35.17 -55.40 74.38
CA LYS A 526 34.83 -55.01 75.77
C LYS A 526 34.92 -53.55 76.25
N ILE A 527 33.82 -53.15 76.93
CA ILE A 527 33.68 -52.23 78.10
C ILE A 527 33.54 -50.73 77.72
N ILE A 528 32.62 -49.88 78.20
CA ILE A 528 31.47 -49.87 79.13
C ILE A 528 30.62 -48.61 78.75
N PRO A 529 29.29 -48.58 78.92
CA PRO A 529 28.44 -47.41 78.61
C PRO A 529 28.38 -46.38 79.76
N TRP A 530 27.48 -45.40 79.65
CA TRP A 530 27.07 -44.38 80.65
C TRP A 530 27.84 -43.04 80.54
N PHE A 531 27.26 -41.84 80.63
CA PHE A 531 26.00 -41.34 81.21
C PHE A 531 25.57 -40.04 80.47
N TRP A 532 24.27 -39.88 80.23
CA TRP A 532 23.59 -38.58 80.17
C TRP A 532 22.58 -38.57 81.32
N PRO A 533 22.45 -37.48 82.10
CA PRO A 533 21.22 -37.20 82.81
C PRO A 533 20.55 -35.97 82.23
N SER A 534 19.35 -36.19 81.66
CA SER A 534 18.33 -35.17 81.47
C SER A 534 17.53 -35.04 82.76
N VAL A 535 17.28 -33.81 83.22
CA VAL A 535 16.29 -33.51 84.27
C VAL A 535 15.26 -32.54 83.68
N MET A 536 14.01 -33.04 83.61
CA MET A 536 12.68 -32.37 83.62
C MET A 536 12.42 -31.24 82.60
N SER A 537 11.26 -31.16 81.93
CA SER A 537 9.91 -31.69 82.18
C SER A 537 9.14 -31.79 80.87
#